data_AF-A0A067BER6-F1
#
_entry.id   AF-A0A067BER6-F1
#
_cell.length_a   1.000
_cell.length_b   1.000
_cell.length_c   1.000
_cell.angle_alpha   90.00
_cell.angle_beta   90.00
_cell.angle_gamma   90.00
#
_symmetry.space_group_name_H-M   'P 1'
#
loop_
_entity.id
_entity.type
_entity.pdbx_description
1 polymer ?
#
loop_
_entity_poly.entity_id
_entity_poly.type
_entity_poly.pdbx_seq_one_letter_code
_entity_poly.pdbx_strand_id
1 'polypeptide(L)'
;MHLALARAATMLQLWLRESVKIKTVAYKVFYGLRIFTRKVTLVQTFWRQHAAIHAYRRRKLLRMWYDFELVEPPPSVLPEPEILPAKQDKKPPAGHRRSKKPEVVVETKRPYPTLPYPYPNFELALRLDIIDQVLAEYEGSLRRRFRALEDDLYPYLLECLQGLEKDAPRSRVRKKAQQYRLLGAVHTQLQRMPGALDTQASDGYAQLTLAASIDLPAMLHRANERLNPALYLNTAGPNDPPPPVSRHRSSKRLSVG
;
A
#
# COMPACT_ATOMS: atom_id res chain seq x y z
N MET A 1 -12.20 41.78 72.94
CA MET A 1 -11.79 40.42 72.54
C MET A 1 -12.54 39.87 71.32
N HIS A 2 -13.87 40.01 71.20
CA HIS A 2 -14.65 39.44 70.08
C HIS A 2 -14.25 39.92 68.66
N LEU A 3 -13.84 41.18 68.49
CA LEU A 3 -13.43 41.74 67.20
C LEU A 3 -12.13 41.10 66.63
N ALA A 4 -11.19 40.70 67.50
CA ALA A 4 -9.95 40.07 67.10
C ALA A 4 -10.18 38.61 66.65
N LEU A 5 -11.06 37.89 67.36
CA LEU A 5 -11.50 36.54 66.99
C LEU A 5 -12.24 36.51 65.65
N ALA A 6 -13.10 37.50 65.38
CA ALA A 6 -13.81 37.62 64.10
C ALA A 6 -12.85 37.90 62.92
N ARG A 7 -11.83 38.74 63.12
CA ARG A 7 -10.76 38.97 62.12
C ARG A 7 -9.89 37.73 61.87
N ALA A 8 -9.55 36.99 62.92
CA ALA A 8 -8.79 35.75 62.77
C ALA A 8 -9.60 34.69 62.01
N ALA A 9 -10.89 34.55 62.30
CA ALA A 9 -11.78 33.60 61.61
C ALA A 9 -11.94 33.93 60.12
N THR A 10 -12.08 35.21 59.76
CA THR A 10 -12.21 35.64 58.36
C THR A 10 -10.92 35.43 57.57
N MET A 11 -9.75 35.71 58.16
CA MET A 11 -8.45 35.41 57.55
C MET A 11 -8.25 33.91 57.32
N LEU A 12 -8.66 33.07 58.28
CA LEU A 12 -8.56 31.62 58.16
C LEU A 12 -9.51 31.07 57.07
N GLN A 13 -10.72 31.62 56.95
CA GLN A 13 -11.64 31.29 55.85
C GLN A 13 -11.10 31.69 54.48
N LEU A 14 -10.47 32.86 54.36
CA LEU A 14 -9.81 33.31 53.13
C LEU A 14 -8.67 32.36 52.74
N TRP A 15 -7.81 32.01 53.70
CA TRP A 15 -6.69 31.09 53.49
C TRP A 15 -7.14 29.67 53.10
N LEU A 16 -8.21 29.16 53.72
CA LEU A 16 -8.82 27.89 53.32
C LEU A 16 -9.42 27.95 51.90
N ARG A 17 -10.05 29.05 51.51
CA ARG A 17 -10.58 29.21 50.15
C ARG A 17 -9.47 29.29 49.10
N GLU A 18 -8.38 30.00 49.40
CA GLU A 18 -7.23 30.11 48.49
C GLU A 18 -6.45 28.80 48.36
N SER A 19 -6.23 28.08 49.47
CA SER A 19 -5.56 26.77 49.42
C SER A 19 -6.35 25.72 48.62
N VAL A 20 -7.69 25.72 48.71
CA VAL A 20 -8.55 24.87 47.86
C VAL A 20 -8.44 25.24 46.38
N LYS A 21 -8.38 26.54 46.04
CA LYS A 21 -8.16 26.98 44.65
C LYS A 21 -6.82 26.46 44.12
N ILE A 22 -5.74 26.60 44.87
CA ILE A 22 -4.41 26.08 44.47
C ILE A 22 -4.46 24.56 44.28
N LYS A 23 -5.10 23.82 45.18
CA LYS A 23 -5.24 22.35 45.08
C LYS A 23 -6.03 21.93 43.84
N THR A 24 -7.11 22.64 43.51
CA THR A 24 -7.92 22.34 42.32
C THR A 24 -7.18 22.66 41.01
N VAL A 25 -6.41 23.75 40.96
CA VAL A 25 -5.54 24.08 39.83
C VAL A 25 -4.48 23.00 39.66
N ALA A 26 -3.78 22.61 40.74
CA ALA A 26 -2.79 21.54 40.70
C ALA A 26 -3.40 20.23 40.20
N TYR A 27 -4.58 19.83 40.70
CA TYR A 27 -5.28 18.63 40.22
C TYR A 27 -5.58 18.69 38.72
N LYS A 28 -6.08 19.83 38.20
CA LYS A 28 -6.32 20.02 36.77
C LYS A 28 -5.04 19.92 35.95
N VAL A 29 -3.93 20.49 36.44
CA VAL A 29 -2.62 20.44 35.78
C VAL A 29 -2.10 19.00 35.74
N PHE A 30 -2.11 18.28 36.86
CA PHE A 30 -1.66 16.88 36.89
C PHE A 30 -2.54 15.96 36.06
N TYR A 31 -3.86 16.18 36.05
CA TYR A 31 -4.79 15.44 35.19
C TYR A 31 -4.50 15.71 33.70
N GLY A 32 -4.31 16.98 33.34
CA GLY A 32 -3.91 17.38 31.98
C GLY A 32 -2.58 16.75 31.56
N LEU A 33 -1.58 16.79 32.44
CA LEU A 33 -0.27 16.17 32.22
C LEU A 33 -0.41 14.65 32.01
N ARG A 34 -1.24 13.97 32.81
CA ARG A 34 -1.50 12.53 32.67
C ARG A 34 -2.19 12.17 31.36
N ILE A 35 -3.13 13.00 30.88
CA ILE A 35 -3.74 12.79 29.56
C ILE A 35 -2.69 13.00 28.47
N PHE A 36 -1.89 14.05 28.58
CA PHE A 36 -0.84 14.35 27.62
C PHE A 36 0.17 13.21 27.51
N THR A 37 0.71 12.73 28.64
CA THR A 37 1.67 11.61 28.65
C THR A 37 1.06 10.35 28.04
N ARG A 38 -0.20 10.01 28.37
CA ARG A 38 -0.90 8.88 27.75
C ARG A 38 -1.03 9.01 26.23
N LYS A 39 -1.34 10.21 25.72
CA LYS A 39 -1.43 10.45 24.27
C LYS A 39 -0.05 10.32 23.61
N VAL A 40 1.00 10.88 24.23
CA VAL A 40 2.37 10.78 23.72
C VAL A 40 2.85 9.33 23.69
N THR A 41 2.64 8.55 24.77
CA THR A 41 3.03 7.14 24.80
C THR A 41 2.29 6.34 23.73
N LEU A 42 0.99 6.63 23.53
CA LEU A 42 0.18 5.99 22.50
C LEU A 42 0.71 6.29 21.09
N VAL A 43 1.02 7.56 20.79
CA VAL A 43 1.63 7.96 19.50
C VAL A 43 2.98 7.27 19.31
N GLN A 44 3.83 7.24 20.35
CA GLN A 44 5.12 6.55 20.29
C GLN A 44 4.96 5.06 20.04
N THR A 45 3.98 4.40 20.68
CA THR A 45 3.72 2.97 20.44
C THR A 45 3.28 2.70 19.01
N PHE A 46 2.37 3.50 18.45
CA PHE A 46 1.95 3.36 17.07
C PHE A 46 3.10 3.63 16.08
N TRP A 47 3.93 4.63 16.35
CA TRP A 47 5.10 4.91 15.54
C TRP A 47 6.10 3.75 15.56
N ARG A 48 6.40 3.18 16.74
CA ARG A 48 7.26 2.01 16.87
C ARG A 48 6.70 0.79 16.15
N GLN A 49 5.40 0.54 16.26
CA GLN A 49 4.72 -0.53 15.53
C GLN A 49 4.82 -0.32 14.02
N HIS A 50 4.56 0.90 13.54
CA HIS A 50 4.68 1.25 12.13
C HIS A 50 6.11 1.02 11.62
N ALA A 51 7.12 1.50 12.34
CA ALA A 51 8.51 1.31 12.01
C ALA A 51 8.91 -0.18 11.99
N ALA A 52 8.43 -0.97 12.96
CA ALA A 52 8.68 -2.40 13.02
C ALA A 52 8.04 -3.16 11.85
N ILE A 53 6.79 -2.81 11.48
CA ILE A 53 6.10 -3.39 10.33
C ILE A 53 6.84 -3.06 9.04
N HIS A 54 7.25 -1.80 8.85
CA HIS A 54 8.02 -1.39 7.68
C HIS A 54 9.34 -2.16 7.57
N ALA A 55 10.09 -2.25 8.68
CA ALA A 55 11.35 -3.00 8.74
C ALA A 55 11.15 -4.50 8.43
N TYR A 56 10.08 -5.11 8.94
CA TYR A 56 9.72 -6.49 8.64
C TYR A 56 9.42 -6.68 7.15
N ARG A 57 8.60 -5.81 6.56
CA ARG A 57 8.24 -5.88 5.13
C ARG A 57 9.47 -5.75 4.22
N ARG A 58 10.37 -4.81 4.55
CA ARG A 58 11.66 -4.62 3.86
C ARG A 58 12.52 -5.89 3.88
N ARG A 59 12.69 -6.50 5.06
CA ARG A 59 13.44 -7.76 5.20
C ARG A 59 12.76 -8.92 4.45
N LYS A 60 11.43 -8.99 4.48
CA LYS A 60 10.66 -10.01 3.76
C LYS A 60 10.89 -9.89 2.25
N LEU A 61 10.80 -8.70 1.69
CA LEU A 61 11.06 -8.47 0.26
C LEU A 61 12.48 -8.79 -0.15
N LEU A 62 13.46 -8.40 0.68
CA LEU A 62 14.85 -8.73 0.42
C LEU A 62 15.08 -10.26 0.39
N ARG A 63 14.45 -11.00 1.30
CA ARG A 63 14.50 -12.47 1.30
C ARG A 63 13.84 -13.06 0.05
N MET A 64 12.64 -12.61 -0.30
CA MET A 64 11.94 -13.06 -1.50
C MET A 64 12.76 -12.79 -2.77
N TRP A 65 13.50 -11.69 -2.82
CA TRP A 65 14.42 -11.38 -3.92
C TRP A 65 15.54 -12.41 -4.03
N TYR A 66 16.22 -12.73 -2.91
CA TYR A 66 17.27 -13.75 -2.91
C TYR A 66 16.72 -15.13 -3.29
N ASP A 67 15.56 -15.49 -2.76
CA ASP A 67 14.91 -16.76 -3.10
C ASP A 67 14.61 -16.84 -4.61
N PHE A 68 14.18 -15.73 -5.23
CA PHE A 68 13.90 -15.69 -6.66
C PHE A 68 15.15 -15.73 -7.55
N GLU A 69 16.24 -15.07 -7.16
CA GLU A 69 17.52 -15.15 -7.90
C GLU A 69 18.04 -16.61 -7.99
N LEU A 70 17.73 -17.44 -6.99
CA LEU A 70 18.15 -18.83 -6.90
C LEU A 70 17.24 -19.81 -7.66
N VAL A 71 16.02 -19.40 -8.02
CA VAL A 71 15.06 -20.26 -8.73
C VAL A 71 15.33 -20.18 -10.23
N GLU A 72 15.72 -21.31 -10.83
CA GLU A 72 15.80 -21.45 -12.29
C GLU A 72 14.42 -21.15 -12.90
N PRO A 73 14.34 -20.31 -13.95
CA PRO A 73 13.08 -20.15 -14.67
C PRO A 73 12.67 -21.51 -15.25
N PRO A 74 11.37 -21.88 -15.19
CA PRO A 74 10.91 -23.12 -15.80
C PRO A 74 11.35 -23.13 -17.27
N PRO A 75 11.87 -24.26 -17.78
CA PRO A 75 12.35 -24.33 -19.16
C PRO A 75 11.24 -23.83 -20.07
N SER A 76 11.58 -22.91 -20.96
CA SER A 76 10.65 -22.45 -21.98
C SER A 76 10.27 -23.68 -22.80
N VAL A 77 9.06 -24.19 -22.59
CA VAL A 77 8.45 -25.12 -23.53
C VAL A 77 8.19 -24.28 -24.77
N LEU A 78 9.19 -24.22 -25.65
CA LEU A 78 8.96 -23.82 -27.02
C LEU A 78 7.83 -24.74 -27.50
N PRO A 79 6.70 -24.22 -27.99
CA PRO A 79 5.76 -25.09 -28.68
C PRO A 79 6.57 -25.79 -29.76
N GLU A 80 6.63 -27.13 -29.70
CA GLU A 80 7.21 -27.93 -30.79
C GLU A 80 6.62 -27.38 -32.08
N PRO A 81 7.45 -27.01 -33.07
CA PRO A 81 6.91 -26.60 -34.34
C PRO A 81 6.09 -27.78 -34.85
N GLU A 82 4.77 -27.62 -34.91
CA GLU A 82 3.90 -28.55 -35.62
C GLU A 82 4.54 -28.73 -37.00
N ILE A 83 5.11 -29.91 -37.22
CA ILE A 83 5.70 -30.29 -38.50
C ILE A 83 4.55 -30.28 -39.49
N LEU A 84 4.38 -29.16 -40.19
CA LEU A 84 3.44 -29.07 -41.30
C LEU A 84 3.80 -30.20 -42.27
N PRO A 85 2.85 -31.06 -42.65
CA PRO A 85 3.13 -32.16 -43.56
C PRO A 85 3.66 -31.59 -44.87
N ALA A 86 4.75 -32.20 -45.35
CA ALA A 86 5.46 -31.82 -46.56
C ALA A 86 4.49 -31.55 -47.72
N LYS A 87 4.55 -30.33 -48.26
CA LYS A 87 3.84 -29.97 -49.50
C LYS A 87 4.37 -30.85 -50.63
N GLN A 88 3.52 -31.74 -51.12
CA GLN A 88 3.71 -32.38 -52.42
C GLN A 88 3.62 -31.30 -53.51
N ASP A 89 4.64 -31.24 -54.35
CA ASP A 89 4.67 -30.41 -55.55
C ASP A 89 3.51 -30.78 -56.49
N LYS A 90 2.63 -29.81 -56.78
CA LYS A 90 1.78 -29.85 -57.98
C LYS A 90 1.81 -28.47 -58.65
N LYS A 91 2.17 -28.49 -59.94
CA LYS A 91 2.12 -27.37 -60.88
C LYS A 91 0.72 -26.69 -60.88
N PRO A 92 0.63 -25.38 -61.17
CA PRO A 92 -0.58 -24.61 -60.94
C PRO A 92 -1.56 -24.69 -62.12
N PRO A 93 -2.84 -24.37 -61.88
CA PRO A 93 -3.49 -23.43 -62.78
C PRO A 93 -4.11 -22.25 -62.05
N ALA A 94 -4.28 -21.20 -62.85
CA ALA A 94 -4.71 -19.86 -62.52
C ALA A 94 -6.02 -19.75 -61.73
N GLY A 95 -6.17 -18.63 -61.02
CA GLY A 95 -7.47 -18.01 -60.78
C GLY A 95 -7.97 -18.08 -59.33
N HIS A 96 -7.49 -17.15 -58.49
CA HIS A 96 -8.33 -16.21 -57.75
C HIS A 96 -7.51 -15.58 -56.61
N ARG A 97 -7.38 -14.24 -56.67
CA ARG A 97 -6.86 -13.42 -55.58
C ARG A 97 -7.86 -13.44 -54.43
N ARG A 98 -7.71 -14.38 -53.49
CA ARG A 98 -8.21 -14.22 -52.13
C ARG A 98 -7.09 -13.57 -51.32
N SER A 99 -7.35 -12.34 -50.90
CA SER A 99 -6.55 -11.60 -49.92
C SER A 99 -6.35 -12.45 -48.67
N LYS A 100 -5.17 -13.07 -48.54
CA LYS A 100 -4.68 -13.59 -47.27
C LYS A 100 -4.54 -12.38 -46.34
N LYS A 101 -5.47 -12.23 -45.40
CA LYS A 101 -5.23 -11.39 -44.23
C LYS A 101 -3.94 -11.93 -43.60
N PRO A 102 -2.91 -11.09 -43.36
CA PRO A 102 -1.79 -11.54 -42.56
C PRO A 102 -2.37 -11.88 -41.19
N GLU A 103 -2.23 -13.15 -40.82
CA GLU A 103 -2.43 -13.60 -39.45
C GLU A 103 -1.37 -12.85 -38.65
N VAL A 104 -1.77 -11.73 -38.06
CA VAL A 104 -0.97 -10.99 -37.11
C VAL A 104 -0.74 -11.98 -35.99
N VAL A 105 0.45 -12.58 -35.95
CA VAL A 105 1.01 -13.12 -34.72
C VAL A 105 0.87 -11.97 -33.75
N VAL A 106 -0.11 -12.08 -32.85
CA VAL A 106 -0.23 -11.18 -31.74
C VAL A 106 1.01 -11.51 -30.92
N GLU A 107 2.11 -10.81 -31.22
CA GLU A 107 3.16 -10.57 -30.25
C GLU A 107 2.44 -9.95 -29.07
N THR A 108 2.01 -10.80 -28.15
CA THR A 108 1.68 -10.41 -26.80
C THR A 108 2.95 -9.77 -26.30
N LYS A 109 3.02 -8.44 -26.45
CA LYS A 109 4.15 -7.63 -25.99
C LYS A 109 4.39 -8.06 -24.56
N ARG A 110 5.44 -8.84 -24.35
CA ARG A 110 5.84 -9.24 -23.01
C ARG A 110 6.03 -7.92 -22.27
N PRO A 111 5.44 -7.76 -21.07
CA PRO A 111 5.53 -6.48 -20.35
C PRO A 111 6.99 -6.09 -20.10
N TYR A 112 7.90 -7.08 -20.14
CA TYR A 112 9.32 -6.89 -19.98
C TYR A 112 10.13 -7.69 -21.01
N PRO A 113 11.33 -7.20 -21.38
CA PRO A 113 12.29 -7.97 -22.18
C PRO A 113 12.77 -9.20 -21.41
N THR A 114 12.97 -10.33 -22.08
CA THR A 114 13.42 -11.57 -21.42
C THR A 114 14.84 -11.38 -20.87
N LEU A 115 15.01 -11.52 -19.54
CA LEU A 115 16.34 -11.48 -18.93
C LEU A 115 17.02 -12.85 -19.05
N PRO A 116 18.32 -12.90 -19.39
CA PRO A 116 19.06 -14.15 -19.38
C PRO A 116 19.23 -14.66 -17.95
N TYR A 117 19.11 -15.98 -17.78
CA TYR A 117 19.49 -16.66 -16.54
C TYR A 117 20.98 -17.03 -16.61
N PRO A 118 21.76 -16.93 -15.51
CA PRO A 118 21.38 -16.43 -14.18
C PRO A 118 21.07 -14.93 -14.19
N TYR A 119 20.10 -14.52 -13.37
CA TYR A 119 19.75 -13.11 -13.23
C TYR A 119 20.95 -12.28 -12.78
N PRO A 120 21.11 -11.04 -13.26
CA PRO A 120 22.25 -10.21 -12.90
C PRO A 120 22.28 -9.92 -11.40
N ASN A 121 23.45 -10.06 -10.79
CA ASN A 121 23.66 -9.73 -9.39
C ASN A 121 23.64 -8.21 -9.19
N PHE A 122 22.56 -7.69 -8.62
CA PHE A 122 22.45 -6.27 -8.29
C PHE A 122 23.19 -5.91 -6.99
N GLU A 123 23.78 -4.73 -6.92
CA GLU A 123 24.33 -4.18 -5.68
C GLU A 123 23.24 -4.05 -4.59
N LEU A 124 23.61 -4.27 -3.32
CA LEU A 124 22.67 -4.23 -2.21
C LEU A 124 21.97 -2.86 -2.07
N ALA A 125 22.68 -1.76 -2.33
CA ALA A 125 22.11 -0.42 -2.27
C ALA A 125 20.97 -0.26 -3.29
N LEU A 126 21.19 -0.69 -4.53
CA LEU A 126 20.18 -0.65 -5.59
C LEU A 126 18.95 -1.51 -5.24
N ARG A 127 19.16 -2.72 -4.70
CA ARG A 127 18.06 -3.59 -4.25
C ARG A 127 17.21 -2.91 -3.18
N LEU A 128 17.86 -2.34 -2.17
CA LEU A 128 17.17 -1.66 -1.06
C LEU A 128 16.38 -0.44 -1.55
N ASP A 129 16.95 0.37 -2.44
CA ASP A 129 16.27 1.53 -3.01
C ASP A 129 14.99 1.15 -3.78
N ILE A 130 15.03 0.05 -4.51
CA ILE A 130 13.89 -0.47 -5.29
C ILE A 130 12.85 -1.06 -4.36
N ILE A 131 13.27 -1.82 -3.35
CA ILE A 131 12.38 -2.34 -2.32
C ILE A 131 11.65 -1.20 -1.61
N ASP A 132 12.36 -0.12 -1.24
CA ASP A 132 11.77 1.01 -0.54
C ASP A 132 10.76 1.77 -1.45
N GLN A 133 11.03 1.88 -2.77
CA GLN A 133 10.07 2.42 -3.74
C GLN A 133 8.81 1.55 -3.89
N VAL A 134 9.00 0.24 -4.06
CA VAL A 134 7.89 -0.72 -4.21
C VAL A 134 7.04 -0.75 -2.95
N LEU A 135 7.65 -0.65 -1.76
CA LEU A 135 6.92 -0.55 -0.50
C LEU A 135 6.09 0.73 -0.41
N ALA A 136 6.62 1.87 -0.85
CA ALA A 136 5.86 3.12 -0.87
C ALA A 136 4.64 3.04 -1.81
N GLU A 137 4.81 2.47 -3.01
CA GLU A 137 3.71 2.22 -3.95
C GLU A 137 2.68 1.23 -3.40
N TYR A 138 3.16 0.15 -2.77
CA TYR A 138 2.32 -0.84 -2.10
C TYR A 138 1.51 -0.21 -0.96
N GLU A 139 2.11 0.62 -0.11
CA GLU A 139 1.38 1.28 0.98
C GLU A 139 0.32 2.26 0.46
N GLY A 140 0.64 3.00 -0.59
CA GLY A 140 -0.32 3.89 -1.25
C GLY A 140 -1.48 3.11 -1.88
N SER A 141 -1.19 2.04 -2.62
CA SER A 141 -2.21 1.20 -3.26
C SER A 141 -3.05 0.43 -2.24
N LEU A 142 -2.44 -0.12 -1.19
CA LEU A 142 -3.14 -0.82 -0.11
C LEU A 142 -4.13 0.10 0.60
N ARG A 143 -3.74 1.34 0.93
CA ARG A 143 -4.66 2.30 1.55
C ARG A 143 -5.85 2.61 0.65
N ARG A 144 -5.63 2.77 -0.66
CA ARG A 144 -6.71 3.02 -1.64
C ARG A 144 -7.63 1.82 -1.77
N ARG A 145 -7.08 0.62 -1.95
CA ARG A 145 -7.86 -0.63 -2.05
C ARG A 145 -8.66 -0.89 -0.78
N PHE A 146 -8.05 -0.73 0.39
CA PHE A 146 -8.74 -0.85 1.67
C PHE A 146 -9.90 0.14 1.79
N ARG A 147 -9.71 1.41 1.39
CA ARG A 147 -10.77 2.41 1.43
C ARG A 147 -11.90 2.12 0.44
N ALA A 148 -11.56 1.61 -0.76
CA ALA A 148 -12.57 1.17 -1.72
C ALA A 148 -13.42 0.03 -1.15
N LEU A 149 -12.78 -1.00 -0.58
CA LEU A 149 -13.51 -2.12 0.04
C LEU A 149 -14.40 -1.67 1.22
N GLU A 150 -13.92 -0.76 2.07
CA GLU A 150 -14.73 -0.20 3.15
C GLU A 150 -15.91 0.63 2.63
N ASP A 151 -15.73 1.35 1.53
CA ASP A 151 -16.79 2.14 0.90
C ASP A 151 -17.84 1.25 0.22
N ASP A 152 -17.43 0.13 -0.39
CA ASP A 152 -18.33 -0.87 -0.98
C ASP A 152 -19.15 -1.59 0.09
N LEU A 153 -18.56 -1.88 1.25
CA LEU A 153 -19.25 -2.54 2.38
C LEU A 153 -20.11 -1.58 3.22
N TYR A 154 -19.90 -0.27 3.10
CA TYR A 154 -20.59 0.72 3.93
C TYR A 154 -22.13 0.70 3.81
N PRO A 155 -22.73 0.61 2.60
CA PRO A 155 -24.18 0.49 2.45
C PRO A 155 -24.75 -0.72 3.20
N TYR A 156 -24.08 -1.88 3.09
CA TYR A 156 -24.49 -3.10 3.77
C TYR A 156 -24.46 -2.95 5.30
N LEU A 157 -23.40 -2.33 5.85
CA LEU A 157 -23.35 -2.04 7.29
C LEU A 157 -24.52 -1.15 7.73
N LEU A 158 -24.90 -0.17 6.91
CA LEU A 158 -25.98 0.75 7.21
C LEU A 158 -27.33 0.03 7.22
N GLU A 159 -27.56 -0.90 6.31
CA GLU A 159 -28.74 -1.77 6.29
C GLU A 159 -28.79 -2.72 7.50
N CYS A 160 -27.69 -3.40 7.81
CA CYS A 160 -27.63 -4.29 8.98
C CYS A 160 -27.87 -3.53 10.28
N LEU A 161 -27.29 -2.34 10.44
CA LEU A 161 -27.51 -1.51 11.63
C LEU A 161 -28.95 -1.01 11.74
N GLN A 162 -29.62 -0.71 10.62
CA GLN A 162 -31.04 -0.35 10.62
C GLN A 162 -31.92 -1.54 11.01
N GLY A 163 -31.59 -2.75 10.55
CA GLY A 163 -32.29 -3.98 10.93
C GLY A 163 -32.12 -4.35 12.40
N LEU A 164 -30.95 -4.08 12.99
CA LEU A 164 -30.65 -4.33 14.40
C LEU A 164 -31.26 -3.27 15.33
N GLU A 165 -31.21 -1.99 14.96
CA GLU A 165 -31.69 -0.87 15.79
C GLU A 165 -33.03 -0.32 15.26
N LYS A 166 -34.06 -1.18 15.18
CA LYS A 166 -35.38 -0.82 14.60
C LYS A 166 -36.06 0.38 15.28
N ASP A 167 -35.85 0.52 16.59
CA ASP A 167 -36.47 1.59 17.39
C ASP A 167 -35.65 2.90 17.39
N ALA A 168 -34.43 2.87 16.84
CA ALA A 168 -33.57 4.04 16.81
C ALA A 168 -33.90 4.97 15.62
N PRO A 169 -33.80 6.30 15.79
CA PRO A 169 -33.99 7.21 14.67
C PRO A 169 -32.89 6.98 13.62
N ARG A 170 -33.28 6.99 12.34
CA ARG A 170 -32.36 6.78 11.20
C ARG A 170 -31.10 7.67 11.24
N SER A 171 -31.23 8.90 11.77
CA SER A 171 -30.10 9.84 11.93
C SER A 171 -29.03 9.33 12.89
N ARG A 172 -29.42 8.64 13.97
CA ARG A 172 -28.50 8.05 14.95
C ARG A 172 -27.75 6.86 14.34
N VAL A 173 -28.47 5.99 13.63
CA VAL A 173 -27.90 4.85 12.93
C VAL A 173 -26.87 5.30 11.88
N ARG A 174 -27.21 6.31 11.08
CA ARG A 174 -26.28 6.92 10.10
C ARG A 174 -25.03 7.50 10.76
N LYS A 175 -25.17 8.22 11.87
CA LYS A 175 -24.02 8.75 12.62
C LYS A 175 -23.10 7.63 13.12
N LYS A 176 -23.68 6.54 13.64
CA LYS A 176 -22.94 5.37 14.12
C LYS A 176 -22.19 4.66 12.96
N ALA A 177 -22.87 4.42 11.84
CA ALA A 177 -22.26 3.86 10.64
C ALA A 177 -21.10 4.73 10.14
N GLN A 178 -21.29 6.06 10.11
CA GLN A 178 -20.25 7.00 9.70
C GLN A 178 -19.02 6.95 10.62
N GLN A 179 -19.20 6.78 11.92
CA GLN A 179 -18.09 6.60 12.85
C GLN A 179 -17.29 5.34 12.53
N TYR A 180 -17.95 4.21 12.22
CA TYR A 180 -17.25 3.00 11.82
C TYR A 180 -16.47 3.17 10.51
N ARG A 181 -17.04 3.86 9.52
CA ARG A 181 -16.35 4.18 8.26
C ARG A 181 -15.08 5.02 8.46
N LEU A 182 -15.16 6.05 9.29
CA LEU A 182 -14.01 6.92 9.61
C LEU A 182 -12.89 6.13 10.30
N LEU A 183 -13.26 5.20 11.18
CA LEU A 183 -12.34 4.33 11.89
C LEU A 183 -11.77 3.19 11.01
N GLY A 184 -12.31 2.95 9.82
CA GLY A 184 -11.93 1.79 8.99
C GLY A 184 -12.34 0.47 9.65
N ALA A 185 -13.52 0.45 10.27
CA ALA A 185 -14.03 -0.65 11.06
C ALA A 185 -15.29 -1.29 10.46
N VAL A 186 -15.63 -0.98 9.20
CA VAL A 186 -16.86 -1.48 8.56
C VAL A 186 -16.80 -3.00 8.44
N HIS A 187 -15.73 -3.54 7.86
CA HIS A 187 -15.56 -5.00 7.74
C HIS A 187 -15.55 -5.70 9.10
N THR A 188 -14.82 -5.16 10.08
CA THR A 188 -14.75 -5.75 11.43
C THR A 188 -16.11 -5.80 12.13
N GLN A 189 -16.98 -4.85 11.83
CA GLN A 189 -18.30 -4.78 12.44
C GLN A 189 -19.30 -5.68 11.73
N LEU A 190 -19.22 -5.79 10.39
CA LEU A 190 -19.98 -6.76 9.62
C LEU A 190 -19.61 -8.20 9.98
N GLN A 191 -18.33 -8.49 10.24
CA GLN A 191 -17.87 -9.83 10.65
C GLN A 191 -18.49 -10.31 11.97
N ARG A 192 -18.93 -9.38 12.84
CA ARG A 192 -19.62 -9.71 14.08
C ARG A 192 -21.11 -10.01 13.89
N MET A 193 -21.65 -9.69 12.71
CA MET A 193 -23.05 -9.92 12.36
C MET A 193 -23.14 -11.23 11.56
N PRO A 194 -23.87 -12.24 12.06
CA PRO A 194 -23.95 -13.53 11.39
C PRO A 194 -24.61 -13.37 10.01
N GLY A 195 -23.97 -13.90 8.97
CA GLY A 195 -24.48 -13.88 7.58
C GLY A 195 -24.38 -12.53 6.87
N ALA A 196 -23.67 -11.54 7.43
CA ALA A 196 -23.56 -10.21 6.84
C ALA A 196 -22.39 -10.03 5.86
N LEU A 197 -21.49 -11.01 5.76
CA LEU A 197 -20.36 -11.02 4.83
C LEU A 197 -20.42 -12.22 3.91
N ASP A 198 -20.30 -11.96 2.61
CA ASP A 198 -20.14 -12.98 1.59
C ASP A 198 -18.68 -13.44 1.50
N THR A 199 -18.46 -14.65 0.98
CA THR A 199 -17.13 -15.24 0.80
C THR A 199 -16.22 -14.36 -0.08
N GLN A 200 -16.80 -13.72 -1.11
CA GLN A 200 -16.07 -12.78 -1.98
C GLN A 200 -15.55 -11.55 -1.24
N ALA A 201 -16.33 -11.02 -0.28
CA ALA A 201 -15.90 -9.88 0.52
C ALA A 201 -14.74 -10.28 1.45
N SER A 202 -14.79 -11.48 2.06
CA SER A 202 -13.67 -11.97 2.86
C SER A 202 -12.41 -12.22 2.04
N ASP A 203 -12.55 -12.71 0.80
CA ASP A 203 -11.42 -12.94 -0.10
C ASP A 203 -10.75 -11.62 -0.51
N GLY A 204 -11.53 -10.56 -0.73
CA GLY A 204 -11.00 -9.22 -1.02
C GLY A 204 -10.09 -8.68 0.09
N TYR A 205 -10.43 -8.94 1.36
CA TYR A 205 -9.58 -8.57 2.50
C TYR A 205 -8.37 -9.49 2.64
N ALA A 206 -8.50 -10.78 2.31
CA ALA A 206 -7.36 -11.71 2.30
C ALA A 206 -6.30 -11.33 1.23
N GLN A 207 -6.73 -10.72 0.12
CA GLN A 207 -5.86 -10.21 -0.93
C GLN A 207 -5.12 -8.92 -0.55
N LEU A 208 -5.45 -8.26 0.57
CA LEU A 208 -4.69 -7.13 1.12
C LEU A 208 -3.40 -7.58 1.83
N THR A 209 -2.70 -8.57 1.27
CA THR A 209 -1.45 -9.10 1.79
C THR A 209 -0.30 -8.79 0.84
N LEU A 210 0.87 -8.53 1.43
CA LEU A 210 2.07 -8.12 0.69
C LEU A 210 2.49 -9.17 -0.35
N ALA A 211 2.29 -10.46 -0.04
CA ALA A 211 2.64 -11.55 -0.94
C ALA A 211 1.72 -11.64 -2.17
N ALA A 212 0.43 -11.32 -2.02
CA ALA A 212 -0.52 -11.35 -3.13
C ALA A 212 -0.36 -10.15 -4.08
N SER A 213 0.31 -9.09 -3.63
CA SER A 213 0.34 -7.80 -4.33
C SER A 213 1.65 -7.47 -5.05
N ILE A 214 2.73 -8.19 -4.79
CA ILE A 214 4.07 -7.83 -5.28
C ILE A 214 4.51 -8.81 -6.36
N ASP A 215 4.77 -8.25 -7.54
CA ASP A 215 5.32 -8.94 -8.70
C ASP A 215 6.85 -8.87 -8.67
N LEU A 216 7.51 -9.96 -8.21
CA LEU A 216 8.98 -10.05 -8.12
C LEU A 216 9.68 -9.84 -9.47
N PRO A 217 9.23 -10.47 -10.58
CA PRO A 217 9.73 -10.15 -11.92
C PRO A 217 9.75 -8.66 -12.23
N ALA A 218 8.65 -7.93 -11.98
CA ALA A 218 8.61 -6.49 -12.21
C ALA A 218 9.65 -5.73 -11.38
N MET A 219 9.89 -6.15 -10.12
CA MET A 219 10.93 -5.53 -9.28
C MET A 219 12.34 -5.72 -9.85
N LEU A 220 12.65 -6.91 -10.38
CA LEU A 220 13.94 -7.19 -11.02
C LEU A 220 14.13 -6.39 -12.30
N HIS A 221 13.06 -6.25 -13.09
CA HIS A 221 13.11 -5.43 -14.30
C HIS A 221 13.36 -3.96 -13.98
N ARG A 222 12.76 -3.40 -12.90
CA ARG A 222 13.09 -2.05 -12.41
C ARG A 222 14.57 -1.90 -12.03
N ALA A 223 15.19 -2.96 -11.47
CA ALA A 223 16.62 -2.94 -11.17
C ALA A 223 17.47 -2.98 -12.43
N ASN A 224 17.12 -3.84 -13.37
CA ASN A 224 17.87 -3.96 -14.62
C ASN A 224 17.68 -2.74 -15.53
N GLU A 225 16.53 -2.08 -15.50
CA GLU A 225 16.30 -0.83 -16.25
C GLU A 225 17.25 0.29 -15.78
N ARG A 226 17.53 0.37 -14.47
CA ARG A 226 18.49 1.36 -13.94
C ARG A 226 19.93 1.10 -14.36
N LEU A 227 20.31 -0.16 -14.55
CA LEU A 227 21.66 -0.53 -15.01
C LEU A 227 21.77 -0.47 -16.53
N ASN A 228 20.75 -0.93 -17.24
CA ASN A 228 20.73 -1.12 -18.68
C ASN A 228 19.47 -0.48 -19.31
N PRO A 229 19.34 0.86 -19.29
CA PRO A 229 18.16 1.55 -19.79
C PRO A 229 17.92 1.29 -21.29
N ALA A 230 18.99 1.00 -22.04
CA ALA A 230 18.92 0.69 -23.47
C ALA A 230 18.03 -0.53 -23.80
N LEU A 231 17.93 -1.50 -22.89
CA LEU A 231 17.10 -2.69 -23.07
C LEU A 231 15.59 -2.41 -22.96
N TYR A 232 15.22 -1.25 -22.41
CA TYR A 232 13.83 -0.87 -22.12
C TYR A 232 13.32 0.32 -22.94
N LEU A 233 14.14 0.87 -23.85
CA LEU A 233 13.75 2.02 -24.70
C LEU A 233 12.52 1.76 -25.58
N ASN A 234 12.25 0.50 -25.92
CA ASN A 234 11.14 0.10 -26.81
C ASN A 234 9.97 -0.58 -26.06
N THR A 235 10.03 -0.68 -24.72
CA THR A 235 9.02 -1.38 -23.91
C THR A 235 8.02 -0.46 -23.24
N ALA A 236 8.26 0.87 -23.25
CA ALA A 236 7.35 1.85 -22.68
C ALA A 236 5.99 1.84 -23.42
N GLY A 237 4.93 1.57 -22.67
CA GLY A 237 3.56 1.69 -23.17
C GLY A 237 3.13 3.16 -23.27
N PRO A 238 2.05 3.48 -24.00
CA PRO A 238 1.55 4.86 -24.15
C PRO A 238 1.11 5.54 -22.83
N ASN A 239 1.14 4.83 -21.69
CA ASN A 239 0.71 5.32 -20.38
C ASN A 239 1.86 5.44 -19.35
N ASP A 240 3.12 5.19 -19.71
CA ASP A 240 4.23 5.32 -18.78
C ASP A 240 4.73 6.78 -18.73
N PRO A 241 5.07 7.31 -17.52
CA PRO A 241 5.65 8.65 -17.41
C PRO A 241 7.00 8.71 -18.13
N PRO A 242 7.32 9.82 -18.82
CA PRO A 242 8.55 9.92 -19.61
C PRO A 242 9.78 9.73 -18.70
N PRO A 243 10.84 9.09 -19.21
CA PRO A 243 12.06 8.89 -18.43
C PRO A 243 12.64 10.24 -18.00
N PRO A 244 13.21 10.33 -16.79
CA PRO A 244 13.79 11.57 -16.29
C PRO A 244 14.94 11.99 -17.20
N VAL A 245 14.81 13.16 -17.83
CA VAL A 245 15.85 13.75 -18.67
C VAL A 245 17.11 13.94 -17.84
N SER A 246 18.13 13.11 -18.07
CA SER A 246 19.46 13.28 -17.50
C SER A 246 20.07 14.56 -18.10
N ARG A 247 19.96 15.67 -17.36
CA ARG A 247 20.77 16.87 -17.64
C ARG A 247 22.22 16.56 -17.28
N HIS A 248 22.94 15.90 -18.19
CA HIS A 248 24.40 15.88 -18.15
C HIS A 248 24.90 17.31 -18.31
N ARG A 249 25.26 17.93 -17.19
CA ARG A 249 26.04 19.16 -17.14
C ARG A 249 27.44 18.82 -17.66
N SER A 250 27.64 18.99 -18.97
CA SER A 250 28.97 18.92 -19.57
C SER A 250 29.81 20.08 -19.03
N SER A 251 30.64 19.81 -18.01
CA SER A 251 31.69 20.73 -17.59
C SER A 251 32.79 20.71 -18.65
N LYS A 252 32.75 21.66 -19.58
CA LYS A 252 33.90 21.99 -20.43
C LYS A 252 34.96 22.62 -19.51
N ARG A 253 36.00 21.86 -19.17
CA ARG A 253 37.27 22.43 -18.70
C ARG A 253 37.84 23.29 -19.83
N LEU A 254 37.85 24.60 -19.62
CA LEU A 254 38.74 25.52 -20.32
C LEU A 254 40.10 25.41 -19.62
N SER A 255 41.07 24.78 -20.27
CA SER A 255 42.49 24.96 -19.96
C SER A 255 43.03 26.02 -20.91
N VAL A 256 43.26 27.21 -20.37
CA VAL A 256 44.13 28.25 -20.94
C VAL A 256 45.22 28.47 -19.89
N GLY A 257 46.48 28.38 -20.32
CA GLY A 257 47.68 28.50 -19.49
C GLY A 257 48.77 27.58 -19.99
#